data_AF-A0A1N7K130-F1
#
_entry.id   AF-A0A1N7K130-F1
#
_cell.length_a   1.000
_cell.length_b   1.000
_cell.length_c   1.000
_cell.angle_alpha   90.00
_cell.angle_beta   90.00
_cell.angle_gamma   90.00
#
_symmetry.space_group_name_H-M   'P 1'
#
loop_
_entity.id
_entity.type
_entity.pdbx_description
1 polymer ?
#
loop_
_entity_poly.entity_id
_entity_poly.type
_entity_poly.pdbx_seq_one_letter_code
_entity_poly.pdbx_strand_id
1 'polypeptide(L)'
;MYAYSEKTAIIGPLAPSTDPHAWDLCQRHSEHITAPVGWEMVRIDNIELSDEEEITALAQAVSEAGRVTTGLVDTTQDPIEFDTERDFTNPDTSNHPVYRTKRVGERLAEHKAARRAHLTVVPDPDADAAGEAGSSQGSADSGN
;
A
#
# COMPACT_ATOMS: atom_id res chain seq x y z
N MET A 1 22.82 -12.37 -7.10
CA MET A 1 22.43 -10.96 -6.85
C MET A 1 23.06 -10.48 -5.55
N TYR A 2 23.47 -9.21 -5.46
CA TYR A 2 23.97 -8.61 -4.21
C TYR A 2 23.13 -7.38 -3.84
N ALA A 3 22.48 -7.43 -2.67
CA ALA A 3 21.71 -6.32 -2.12
C ALA A 3 22.52 -5.60 -1.03
N TYR A 4 23.26 -4.56 -1.42
CA TYR A 4 24.16 -3.83 -0.53
C TYR A 4 23.44 -3.13 0.63
N SER A 5 22.22 -2.62 0.39
CA SER A 5 21.40 -1.96 1.41
C SER A 5 20.98 -2.93 2.52
N GLU A 6 20.66 -4.16 2.14
CA GLU A 6 20.17 -5.23 3.03
C GLU A 6 21.32 -6.06 3.60
N LYS A 7 22.54 -5.91 3.06
CA LYS A 7 23.71 -6.75 3.34
C LYS A 7 23.40 -8.22 3.06
N THR A 8 22.80 -8.50 1.92
CA THR A 8 22.38 -9.86 1.54
C THR A 8 23.01 -10.27 0.21
N ALA A 9 23.55 -11.49 0.16
CA ALA A 9 24.05 -12.14 -1.03
C ALA A 9 23.17 -13.34 -1.37
N ILE A 10 22.54 -13.32 -2.55
CA ILE A 10 21.63 -14.37 -3.01
C ILE A 10 22.29 -15.11 -4.17
N ILE A 11 22.44 -16.42 -4.01
CA ILE A 11 22.94 -17.36 -5.02
C ILE A 11 21.77 -18.24 -5.43
N GLY A 12 21.39 -18.19 -6.70
CA GLY A 12 20.31 -19.00 -7.25
C GLY A 12 20.73 -19.72 -8.53
N PRO A 13 19.80 -20.47 -9.15
CA PRO A 13 20.01 -21.08 -10.45
C PRO A 13 20.42 -20.05 -11.50
N LEU A 14 21.14 -20.51 -12.53
CA LEU A 14 21.57 -19.64 -13.62
C LEU A 14 20.35 -19.02 -14.32
N ALA A 15 20.31 -17.70 -14.41
CA ALA A 15 19.19 -16.99 -15.01
C ALA A 15 19.15 -17.23 -16.53
N PRO A 16 17.95 -17.30 -17.15
CA PRO A 16 17.82 -17.46 -18.59
C PRO A 16 18.24 -16.20 -19.38
N SER A 17 18.26 -15.03 -18.72
CA SER A 17 18.67 -13.75 -19.30
C SER A 17 19.69 -13.05 -18.42
N THR A 18 20.60 -12.32 -19.06
CA THR A 18 21.63 -11.55 -18.36
C THR A 18 21.01 -10.39 -17.58
N ASP A 19 21.35 -10.30 -16.30
CA ASP A 19 20.96 -9.21 -15.40
C ASP A 19 22.21 -8.39 -15.00
N PRO A 20 22.22 -7.05 -15.18
CA PRO A 20 23.36 -6.19 -14.81
C PRO A 20 23.70 -6.21 -13.31
N HIS A 21 22.79 -6.66 -12.44
CA HIS A 21 22.96 -6.76 -10.99
C HIS A 21 23.22 -8.20 -10.51
N ALA A 22 23.37 -9.14 -11.45
CA ALA A 22 23.74 -10.52 -11.17
C ALA A 22 25.03 -10.91 -11.89
N TRP A 23 25.69 -11.94 -11.38
CA TRP A 23 26.84 -12.55 -12.03
C TRP A 23 26.55 -14.02 -12.27
N ASP A 24 26.86 -14.46 -13.49
CA ASP A 24 26.76 -15.86 -13.87
C ASP A 24 27.96 -16.62 -13.31
N LEU A 25 27.69 -17.50 -12.34
CA LEU A 25 28.69 -18.34 -11.71
C LEU A 25 28.50 -19.77 -12.20
N CYS A 26 29.59 -20.42 -12.61
CA CYS A 26 29.54 -21.87 -12.83
C CYS A 26 29.40 -22.59 -11.48
N GLN A 27 28.97 -23.86 -11.52
CA GLN A 27 28.73 -24.68 -10.32
C GLN A 27 29.89 -24.64 -9.30
N ARG A 28 31.14 -24.76 -9.78
CA ARG A 28 32.30 -24.66 -8.89
C ARG A 28 32.36 -23.32 -8.17
N HIS A 29 32.12 -22.21 -8.88
CA HIS A 29 32.19 -20.87 -8.29
C HIS A 29 31.01 -20.60 -7.34
N SER A 30 29.81 -21.09 -7.63
CA SER A 30 28.66 -20.92 -6.73
C SER A 30 28.84 -21.71 -5.42
N GLU A 31 29.51 -22.87 -5.44
CA GLU A 31 29.82 -23.64 -4.24
C GLU A 31 30.84 -22.92 -3.33
N HIS A 32 31.88 -22.32 -3.90
CA HIS A 32 33.01 -21.78 -3.14
C HIS A 32 32.89 -20.30 -2.78
N ILE A 33 31.94 -19.58 -3.37
CA ILE A 33 31.76 -18.16 -3.08
C ILE A 33 31.28 -17.94 -1.64
N THR A 34 31.80 -16.88 -1.01
CA THR A 34 31.50 -16.50 0.37
C THR A 34 30.99 -15.07 0.42
N ALA A 35 29.97 -14.82 1.23
CA ALA A 35 29.50 -13.47 1.48
C ALA A 35 30.49 -12.67 2.35
N PRO A 36 30.50 -11.32 2.26
CA PRO A 36 31.28 -10.47 3.16
C PRO A 36 30.87 -10.64 4.64
N VAL A 37 31.75 -10.24 5.56
CA VAL A 37 31.48 -10.34 7.01
C VAL A 37 30.25 -9.52 7.38
N GLY A 38 29.32 -10.14 8.12
CA GLY A 38 28.07 -9.51 8.54
C GLY A 38 27.03 -9.39 7.44
N TRP A 39 27.22 -10.08 6.31
CA TRP A 39 26.20 -10.26 5.28
C TRP A 39 25.49 -11.60 5.44
N GLU A 40 24.20 -11.60 5.14
CA GLU A 40 23.40 -12.82 5.03
C GLU A 40 23.65 -13.48 3.66
N MET A 41 23.83 -14.80 3.65
CA MET A 41 23.99 -15.57 2.40
C MET A 41 22.83 -16.54 2.24
N VAL A 42 22.05 -16.36 1.17
CA VAL A 42 20.92 -17.23 0.82
C VAL A 42 21.27 -18.04 -0.43
N ARG A 43 21.14 -19.36 -0.33
CA ARG A 43 21.36 -20.29 -1.45
C ARG A 43 20.02 -20.91 -1.82
N ILE A 44 19.65 -20.73 -3.08
CA ILE A 44 18.43 -21.27 -3.67
C ILE A 44 18.87 -22.37 -4.62
N ASP A 45 18.52 -23.61 -4.29
CA ASP A 45 18.77 -24.75 -5.15
C ASP A 45 17.75 -24.79 -6.29
N ASN A 46 18.08 -25.55 -7.34
CA ASN A 46 17.14 -25.76 -8.43
C ASN A 46 15.94 -26.56 -7.91
N ILE A 47 14.74 -25.99 -8.03
CA ILE A 47 13.50 -26.69 -7.71
C ILE A 47 13.09 -27.44 -8.97
N GLU A 48 13.32 -28.75 -8.99
CA GLU A 48 12.88 -29.59 -10.10
C GLU A 48 11.41 -29.92 -9.92
N LEU A 49 10.54 -29.14 -10.58
CA LEU A 49 9.13 -29.48 -10.75
C LEU A 49 9.03 -30.33 -12.02
N SER A 50 9.00 -31.65 -11.86
CA SER A 50 9.00 -32.58 -13.00
C SER A 50 7.63 -32.75 -13.63
N ASP A 51 6.56 -32.49 -12.87
CA ASP A 51 5.21 -32.91 -13.23
C ASP A 51 4.33 -31.68 -13.51
N GLU A 52 3.66 -31.68 -14.67
CA GLU A 52 2.74 -30.60 -15.07
C GLU A 52 1.57 -30.43 -14.07
N GLU A 53 1.16 -31.52 -13.42
CA GLU A 53 0.17 -31.52 -12.34
C GLU A 53 0.67 -30.76 -11.11
N GLU A 54 1.94 -30.92 -10.73
CA GLU A 54 2.53 -30.23 -9.58
C GLU A 54 2.64 -28.72 -9.85
N ILE A 55 3.07 -28.34 -11.06
CA ILE A 55 3.12 -26.94 -11.50
C ILE A 55 1.71 -26.32 -11.44
N THR A 56 0.70 -27.05 -11.92
CA THR A 56 -0.69 -26.59 -11.91
C THR A 56 -1.23 -26.45 -10.48
N ALA A 57 -0.95 -27.42 -9.61
CA ALA A 57 -1.37 -27.39 -8.20
C ALA A 57 -0.76 -26.19 -7.44
N LEU A 58 0.52 -25.89 -7.68
CA LEU A 58 1.20 -24.72 -7.11
C LEU A 58 0.61 -23.40 -7.65
N ALA A 59 0.35 -23.32 -8.95
CA ALA A 59 -0.28 -22.14 -9.54
C ALA A 59 -1.66 -21.85 -8.93
N GLN A 60 -2.47 -22.89 -8.70
CA GLN A 60 -3.75 -22.77 -8.00
C GLN A 60 -3.59 -22.32 -6.55
N ALA A 61 -2.65 -22.91 -5.80
CA ALA A 61 -2.40 -22.56 -4.40
C ALA A 61 -1.95 -21.10 -4.24
N VAL A 62 -1.04 -20.62 -5.10
CA VAL A 62 -0.58 -19.22 -5.10
C VAL A 62 -1.70 -18.26 -5.48
N SER A 63 -2.52 -18.62 -6.46
CA SER A 63 -3.69 -17.82 -6.86
C SER A 63 -4.68 -17.65 -5.69
N GLU A 64 -5.01 -18.74 -4.99
CA GLU A 64 -5.90 -18.73 -3.84
C GLU A 64 -5.34 -17.88 -2.68
N ALA A 65 -4.05 -18.03 -2.37
CA ALA A 65 -3.37 -17.24 -1.34
C ALA A 65 -3.31 -15.73 -1.68
N GLY A 66 -3.12 -15.41 -2.96
CA GLY A 66 -3.08 -14.04 -3.47
C GLY A 66 -4.45 -13.34 -3.43
N ARG A 67 -5.55 -14.08 -3.62
CA ARG A 67 -6.92 -13.55 -3.63
C ARG A 67 -7.32 -12.89 -2.30
N VAL A 68 -6.84 -13.41 -1.18
CA VAL A 68 -7.17 -12.92 0.17
C VAL A 68 -6.35 -11.68 0.57
N THR A 69 -5.11 -11.57 0.08
CA THR A 69 -4.13 -10.61 0.61
C THR A 69 -3.89 -9.39 -0.27
N THR A 70 -4.07 -9.51 -1.59
CA THR A 70 -3.67 -8.46 -2.54
C THR A 70 -4.83 -7.66 -3.14
N GLY A 71 -6.08 -7.97 -2.77
CA GLY A 71 -7.25 -7.33 -3.39
C GLY A 71 -7.32 -7.59 -4.89
N LEU A 72 -6.77 -8.72 -5.34
CA LEU A 72 -6.76 -9.12 -6.74
C LEU A 72 -8.20 -9.19 -7.25
N VAL A 73 -8.45 -8.46 -8.35
CA VAL A 73 -9.77 -8.35 -8.97
C VAL A 73 -10.25 -9.76 -9.35
N ASP A 74 -11.53 -10.03 -9.12
CA ASP A 74 -12.13 -11.31 -9.46
C ASP A 74 -11.95 -11.63 -10.95
N THR A 75 -11.10 -12.61 -11.27
CA THR A 75 -10.75 -12.97 -12.65
C THR A 75 -11.87 -13.75 -13.36
N THR A 76 -12.94 -14.11 -12.63
CA THR A 76 -14.14 -14.73 -13.23
C THR A 76 -14.95 -13.71 -14.05
N GLN A 77 -14.76 -12.41 -13.82
CA GLN A 77 -15.39 -11.35 -14.59
C GLN A 77 -14.36 -10.75 -15.55
N ASP A 78 -14.62 -10.77 -16.86
CA ASP A 78 -13.75 -10.08 -17.81
C ASP A 78 -13.73 -8.57 -17.48
N PRO A 79 -12.55 -7.93 -17.31
CA PRO A 79 -12.44 -6.53 -16.87
C PRO A 79 -13.14 -5.52 -17.80
N ILE A 80 -13.39 -5.95 -19.03
CA ILE A 80 -13.98 -5.19 -20.13
C ILE A 80 -15.42 -5.62 -20.47
N GLU A 81 -15.94 -6.68 -19.84
CA GLU A 81 -17.33 -7.08 -20.02
C GLU A 81 -18.24 -6.30 -19.06
N PHE A 82 -18.92 -5.31 -19.63
CA PHE A 82 -19.93 -4.48 -18.97
C PHE A 82 -21.30 -4.89 -19.47
N ASP A 83 -22.31 -4.96 -18.57
CA ASP A 83 -23.71 -5.04 -19.00
C ASP A 83 -24.03 -3.83 -19.91
N THR A 84 -24.83 -4.07 -20.94
CA THR A 84 -25.38 -3.06 -21.85
C THR A 84 -26.11 -1.91 -21.12
N GLU A 85 -26.65 -2.16 -19.92
CA GLU A 85 -27.35 -1.16 -19.12
C GLU A 85 -26.42 -0.33 -18.20
N ARG A 86 -25.11 -0.61 -18.20
CA ARG A 86 -24.17 0.00 -17.25
C ARG A 86 -23.82 1.44 -17.65
N ASP A 87 -24.38 2.41 -16.92
CA ASP A 87 -24.09 3.83 -17.11
C ASP A 87 -22.75 4.24 -16.45
N PHE A 88 -21.75 4.54 -17.29
CA PHE A 88 -20.44 5.02 -16.87
C PHE A 88 -20.42 6.45 -16.35
N THR A 89 -21.50 7.22 -16.56
CA THR A 89 -21.64 8.61 -16.13
C THR A 89 -22.42 8.74 -14.82
N ASN A 90 -22.99 7.64 -14.31
CA ASN A 90 -23.74 7.65 -13.07
C ASN A 90 -22.83 7.97 -11.86
N PRO A 91 -23.10 9.06 -11.11
CA PRO A 91 -22.27 9.46 -9.97
C PRO A 91 -22.30 8.46 -8.80
N ASP A 92 -23.33 7.62 -8.70
CA ASP A 92 -23.57 6.72 -7.58
C ASP A 92 -22.98 5.32 -7.79
N THR A 93 -22.78 4.90 -9.05
CA THR A 93 -22.33 3.53 -9.38
C THR A 93 -21.05 3.47 -10.20
N SER A 94 -20.73 4.51 -10.99
CA SER A 94 -19.57 4.47 -11.89
C SER A 94 -18.22 4.44 -11.17
N ASN A 95 -17.22 3.90 -11.85
CA ASN A 95 -15.82 3.87 -11.43
C ASN A 95 -15.01 5.06 -11.99
N HIS A 96 -15.68 6.07 -12.54
CA HIS A 96 -15.04 7.23 -13.15
C HIS A 96 -14.28 8.04 -12.08
N PRO A 97 -13.04 8.50 -12.34
CA PRO A 97 -12.18 9.14 -11.34
C PRO A 97 -12.82 10.34 -10.64
N VAL A 98 -13.64 11.13 -11.35
CA VAL A 98 -14.34 12.31 -10.79
C VAL A 98 -15.39 11.91 -9.74
N TYR A 99 -16.18 10.86 -10.00
CA TYR A 99 -17.24 10.43 -9.09
C TYR A 99 -16.70 9.51 -7.98
N ARG A 100 -15.71 8.68 -8.30
CA ARG A 100 -15.05 7.78 -7.36
C ARG A 100 -14.36 8.55 -6.23
N THR A 101 -13.57 9.57 -6.56
CA THR A 101 -12.84 10.36 -5.56
C THR A 101 -13.79 11.08 -4.60
N LYS A 102 -14.88 11.65 -5.11
CA LYS A 102 -15.94 12.27 -4.32
C LYS A 102 -16.60 11.27 -3.35
N ARG A 103 -17.03 10.10 -3.85
CA ARG A 103 -17.70 9.06 -3.05
C ARG A 103 -16.79 8.47 -1.97
N VAL A 104 -15.52 8.24 -2.30
CA VAL A 104 -14.51 7.77 -1.32
C VAL A 104 -14.30 8.83 -0.25
N GLY A 105 -14.19 10.11 -0.62
CA GLY A 105 -14.05 11.21 0.32
C GLY A 105 -15.24 11.32 1.29
N GLU A 106 -16.46 11.19 0.76
CA GLU A 106 -17.70 11.22 1.54
C GLU A 106 -17.77 10.07 2.56
N ARG A 107 -17.53 8.82 2.12
CA ARG A 107 -17.47 7.64 3.02
C ARG A 107 -16.42 7.80 4.12
N LEU A 108 -15.27 8.39 3.78
CA LEU A 108 -14.19 8.64 4.74
C LEU A 108 -14.56 9.74 5.75
N ALA A 109 -15.31 10.75 5.31
CA ALA A 109 -15.85 11.80 6.15
C ALA A 109 -16.93 11.27 7.11
N GLU A 110 -17.85 10.44 6.63
CA GLU A 110 -18.85 9.74 7.45
C GLU A 110 -18.19 8.88 8.53
N HIS A 111 -17.21 8.06 8.15
CA HIS A 111 -16.47 7.24 9.11
C HIS A 111 -15.73 8.12 10.14
N LYS A 112 -15.14 9.24 9.70
CA LYS A 112 -14.50 10.20 10.60
C LYS A 112 -15.53 10.85 11.55
N ALA A 113 -16.73 11.18 11.07
CA ALA A 113 -17.81 11.74 11.88
C ALA A 113 -18.34 10.73 12.89
N ALA A 114 -18.59 9.48 12.49
CA ALA A 114 -19.02 8.40 13.39
C ALA A 114 -18.00 8.15 14.51
N ARG A 115 -16.70 8.13 14.18
CA ARG A 115 -15.63 8.02 15.19
C ARG A 115 -15.52 9.24 16.10
N ARG A 116 -15.97 10.41 15.67
CA ARG A 116 -15.90 11.67 16.46
C ARG A 116 -17.19 11.99 17.20
N ALA A 117 -18.28 11.26 16.94
CA ALA A 117 -19.59 11.53 17.55
C ALA A 117 -19.61 11.42 19.08
N HIS A 118 -18.68 10.67 19.68
CA HIS A 118 -18.55 10.53 21.13
C HIS A 118 -17.49 11.45 21.77
N LEU A 119 -16.82 12.30 20.97
CA LEU A 119 -15.79 13.21 21.45
C LEU A 119 -16.38 14.59 21.67
N THR A 120 -16.12 15.18 22.84
CA THR A 120 -16.45 16.58 23.13
C THR A 120 -15.16 17.39 23.13
N VAL A 121 -15.14 18.52 22.43
CA VAL A 121 -14.00 19.45 22.46
C VAL A 121 -14.00 20.15 23.80
N VAL A 122 -12.95 19.94 24.60
CA VAL A 122 -12.71 20.71 25.83
C VAL A 122 -12.02 22.02 25.40
N PRO A 123 -12.56 23.20 25.76
CA PRO A 123 -11.87 24.47 25.51
C PRO A 123 -10.53 24.52 26.25
N ASP A 124 -9.50 25.06 25.61
CA ASP A 124 -8.20 25.28 26.25
C ASP A 124 -8.33 26.41 27.29
N PRO A 125 -7.97 26.17 28.57
CA PRO A 125 -8.18 27.14 29.64
C PRO A 125 -7.34 28.42 29.49
N ASP A 126 -6.27 28.37 28.70
CA ASP A 126 -5.39 29.53 28.43
C ASP A 126 -5.91 30.42 27.29
N ALA A 127 -6.88 29.96 26.49
CA ALA A 127 -7.51 30.75 25.43
C ALA A 127 -8.49 31.79 26.00
N ASP A 128 -9.18 31.45 27.10
CA ASP A 128 -10.11 32.36 27.79
C ASP A 128 -9.38 33.37 28.70
N ALA A 129 -8.23 32.99 29.27
CA ALA A 129 -7.42 33.89 30.11
C ALA A 129 -6.80 35.07 29.35
N ALA A 130 -6.66 34.97 28.02
CA ALA A 130 -6.16 36.05 27.18
C ALA A 130 -7.24 37.10 26.80
N GLY A 131 -8.52 36.84 27.08
CA GLY A 131 -9.64 37.68 26.66
C GLY A 131 -10.09 38.78 27.64
N GLU A 132 -9.74 38.69 28.93
CA GLU A 132 -10.29 39.59 29.97
C GLU A 132 -9.38 40.78 30.37
N ALA A 133 -8.16 40.90 29.83
CA ALA A 133 -7.22 41.98 30.19
C ALA A 133 -7.33 43.22 29.27
N GLY A 134 -8.54 43.64 28.90
CA GLY A 134 -8.69 44.69 27.88
C GLY A 134 -10.03 45.44 27.88
N SER A 135 -10.53 45.89 29.02
CA SER A 135 -11.61 46.91 29.04
C SER A 135 -11.60 47.72 30.34
N SER A 136 -10.80 48.79 30.37
CA SER A 136 -11.03 49.89 31.32
C SER A 136 -10.67 51.24 30.68
N GLN A 137 -11.58 52.20 30.90
CA GLN A 137 -11.53 53.64 30.70
C GLN A 137 -11.65 54.25 29.28
N GLY A 138 -12.77 54.95 29.08
CA GLY A 138 -13.01 55.94 28.03
C GLY A 138 -14.33 56.70 28.19
N SER A 139 -14.63 57.22 29.39
CA SER A 139 -15.74 58.16 29.62
C SER A 139 -15.23 59.60 29.72
N ALA A 140 -15.65 60.44 28.77
CA ALA A 140 -15.78 61.90 28.80
C ALA A 140 -16.27 62.32 27.39
N ASP A 141 -17.12 63.30 27.13
CA ASP A 141 -17.95 64.21 27.91
C ASP A 141 -18.78 64.97 26.85
N SER A 142 -20.07 65.09 27.11
CA SER A 142 -21.07 66.09 26.68
C SER A 142 -20.92 66.85 25.35
N GLY A 143 -21.94 66.71 24.51
CA GLY A 143 -22.35 67.75 23.56
C GLY A 143 -22.98 68.95 24.27
N ASN A 144 -23.09 70.06 23.53
CA ASN A 144 -23.78 71.30 23.90
C ASN A 144 -25.21 71.10 24.44
#